data_AF-A0A7W6RXG3-F1
#
_entry.id   AF-A0A7W6RXG3-F1
#
_cell.length_a   1.000
_cell.length_b   1.000
_cell.length_c   1.000
_cell.angle_alpha   90.00
_cell.angle_beta   90.00
_cell.angle_gamma   90.00
#
_symmetry.space_group_name_H-M   'P 1'
#
loop_
_entity.id
_entity.type
_entity.pdbx_description
1 polymer ?
#
loop_
_entity_poly.entity_id
_entity_poly.type
_entity_poly.pdbx_seq_one_letter_code
_entity_poly.pdbx_strand_id
1 'polypeptide(L)'
;MTHTTASLDTINASLEHLKTTALTVPPLTALAWEINDAHQEVQDHAKGMLLAAKRAGEKLLEAKEEGKRTGEIPHGQFQAWIEAHCRCSYTSALRYMQVAKRFQKHPAGCFSDLADVSIRQFLDIKDKPKPTPATQPFTQADAEYAQKLHAMSTRGTEHEAAVAQTKLDTFAKQFGMTGEQVVEKAEQVNPTPEPTTPHERGMNALINELERKFSKFTRKQLLAVIADLITKLGETK
;
A
#
# COMPACT_ATOMS: atom_id res chain seq x y z
N MET A 1 71.05 42.32 13.59
CA MET A 1 70.34 41.22 12.89
C MET A 1 70.28 39.99 13.79
N THR A 2 69.41 39.97 14.80
CA THR A 2 69.27 38.83 15.75
C THR A 2 67.86 38.79 16.37
N HIS A 3 66.80 38.87 15.54
CA HIS A 3 65.41 38.79 16.01
C HIS A 3 64.58 37.82 15.16
N THR A 4 64.93 36.53 15.14
CA THR A 4 64.11 35.51 14.45
C THR A 4 64.09 34.13 15.13
N THR A 5 64.99 33.83 16.08
CA THR A 5 65.07 32.48 16.67
C THR A 5 64.12 32.21 17.83
N ALA A 6 63.66 33.23 18.57
CA ALA A 6 62.74 33.04 19.71
C ALA A 6 61.31 32.58 19.32
N SER A 7 60.96 32.66 18.03
CA SER A 7 59.61 32.34 17.55
C SER A 7 59.39 30.84 17.36
N LEU A 8 60.44 30.06 17.05
CA LEU A 8 60.28 28.63 16.74
C LEU A 8 60.15 27.78 18.00
N ASP A 9 60.87 28.13 19.07
CA ASP A 9 60.78 27.40 20.34
C ASP A 9 59.41 27.60 21.01
N THR A 10 58.81 28.78 20.87
CA THR A 10 57.46 29.08 21.39
C THR A 10 56.38 28.32 20.61
N ILE A 11 56.55 28.17 19.29
CA ILE A 11 55.64 27.38 18.45
C ILE A 11 55.76 25.89 18.82
N ASN A 12 56.98 25.36 18.97
CA ASN A 12 57.19 23.96 19.35
C ASN A 12 56.64 23.66 20.75
N ALA A 13 56.84 24.54 21.73
CA ALA A 13 56.28 24.38 23.07
C ALA A 13 54.74 24.40 23.05
N SER A 14 54.15 25.28 22.25
CA SER A 14 52.69 25.35 22.07
C SER A 14 52.15 24.11 21.36
N LEU A 15 52.90 23.55 20.40
CA LEU A 15 52.53 22.35 19.65
C LEU A 15 52.62 21.10 20.55
N GLU A 16 53.63 20.99 21.42
CA GLU A 16 53.73 19.92 22.41
C GLU A 16 52.68 20.06 23.52
N HIS A 17 52.36 21.28 23.94
CA HIS A 17 51.25 21.51 24.87
C HIS A 17 49.91 21.16 24.22
N LEU A 18 49.70 21.47 22.93
CA LEU A 18 48.51 21.07 22.18
C LEU A 18 48.43 19.57 21.94
N LYS A 19 49.55 18.86 21.75
CA LYS A 19 49.59 17.37 21.72
C LYS A 19 49.30 16.76 23.08
N THR A 20 49.73 17.39 24.16
CA THR A 20 49.45 16.92 25.54
C THR A 20 48.03 17.29 25.99
N THR A 21 47.50 18.41 25.48
CA THR A 21 46.10 18.86 25.66
C THR A 21 45.18 18.27 24.59
N ALA A 22 45.72 17.53 23.62
CA ALA A 22 44.95 16.74 22.67
C ALA A 22 44.36 15.55 23.43
N LEU A 23 43.32 15.89 24.19
CA LEU A 23 42.15 15.10 24.49
C LEU A 23 42.52 13.66 24.82
N THR A 24 42.94 13.45 26.06
CA THR A 24 42.75 12.16 26.71
C THR A 24 41.24 11.89 26.76
N VAL A 25 40.72 11.40 25.64
CA VAL A 25 39.35 10.91 25.51
C VAL A 25 39.17 9.93 26.66
N PRO A 26 38.20 10.17 27.57
CA PRO A 26 37.98 9.26 28.68
C PRO A 26 37.86 7.83 28.15
N PRO A 27 38.47 6.83 28.80
CA PRO A 27 38.51 5.46 28.27
C PRO A 27 37.14 4.93 27.85
N LEU A 28 36.08 5.33 28.56
CA LEU A 28 34.70 4.97 28.24
C LEU A 28 34.18 5.62 26.95
N THR A 29 34.60 6.84 26.64
CA THR A 29 34.21 7.53 25.40
C THR A 29 34.84 6.87 24.18
N ALA A 30 36.11 6.46 24.28
CA ALA A 30 36.79 5.71 23.21
C ALA A 30 36.12 4.35 22.95
N LEU A 31 35.83 3.60 24.03
CA LEU A 31 35.10 2.33 23.92
C LEU A 31 33.70 2.51 23.32
N ALA A 32 32.99 3.59 23.66
CA ALA A 32 31.68 3.87 23.07
C ALA A 32 31.75 4.10 21.56
N TRP A 33 32.81 4.74 21.06
CA TRP A 33 33.03 4.90 19.63
C TRP A 33 33.29 3.57 18.93
N GLU A 34 34.19 2.75 19.48
CA GLU A 34 34.48 1.42 18.93
C GLU A 34 33.23 0.52 18.88
N ILE A 35 32.38 0.59 19.92
CA ILE A 35 31.10 -0.15 19.95
C ILE A 35 30.15 0.34 18.85
N ASN A 36 30.04 1.66 18.66
CA ASN A 36 29.15 2.23 17.65
C ASN A 36 29.62 1.89 16.23
N ASP A 37 30.93 1.94 15.98
CA ASP A 37 31.52 1.56 14.70
C ASP A 37 31.27 0.07 14.41
N ALA A 38 31.57 -0.81 15.37
CA ALA A 38 31.29 -2.24 15.23
C ALA A 38 29.79 -2.54 15.04
N HIS A 39 28.90 -1.79 15.70
CA HIS A 39 27.47 -1.90 15.49
C HIS A 39 27.05 -1.51 14.06
N GLN A 40 27.59 -0.41 13.54
CA GLN A 40 27.32 0.04 12.16
C GLN A 40 27.81 -0.99 11.13
N GLU A 41 28.99 -1.57 11.33
CA GLU A 41 29.51 -2.65 10.47
C GLU A 41 28.58 -3.87 10.44
N VAL A 42 28.07 -4.30 11.59
CA VAL A 42 27.11 -5.42 11.69
C VAL A 42 25.82 -5.11 10.92
N GLN A 43 25.29 -3.89 11.03
CA GLN A 43 24.11 -3.46 10.29
C GLN A 43 24.34 -3.47 8.78
N ASP A 44 25.50 -2.99 8.32
CA ASP A 44 25.82 -2.93 6.91
C ASP A 44 26.05 -4.32 6.32
N HIS A 45 26.66 -5.24 7.07
CA HIS A 45 26.74 -6.65 6.70
C HIS A 45 25.37 -7.33 6.66
N ALA A 46 24.47 -7.05 7.60
CA ALA A 46 23.11 -7.59 7.60
C ALA A 46 22.32 -7.12 6.36
N LYS A 47 22.35 -5.81 6.06
CA LYS A 47 21.75 -5.23 4.85
C LYS A 47 22.37 -5.83 3.58
N GLY A 48 23.70 -5.93 3.54
CA GLY A 48 24.44 -6.51 2.43
C GLY A 48 24.05 -7.97 2.17
N MET A 49 23.89 -8.76 3.23
CA MET A 49 23.43 -10.15 3.15
C MET A 49 22.03 -10.25 2.55
N LEU A 50 21.08 -9.40 2.98
CA LEU A 50 19.71 -9.42 2.45
C LEU A 50 19.66 -9.01 0.97
N LEU A 51 20.45 -7.99 0.59
CA LEU A 51 20.60 -7.57 -0.81
C LEU A 51 21.22 -8.67 -1.69
N ALA A 52 22.24 -9.36 -1.19
CA ALA A 52 22.84 -10.50 -1.89
C ALA A 52 21.83 -11.65 -2.05
N ALA A 53 21.07 -11.96 -0.99
CA ALA A 53 20.00 -12.95 -1.02
C ALA A 53 18.90 -12.59 -2.04
N LYS A 54 18.49 -11.31 -2.11
CA LYS A 54 17.56 -10.81 -3.13
C LYS A 54 18.08 -11.08 -4.53
N ARG A 55 19.32 -10.64 -4.84
CA ARG A 55 19.92 -10.83 -6.18
C ARG A 55 20.01 -12.30 -6.56
N ALA A 56 20.46 -13.16 -5.63
CA ALA A 56 20.50 -14.61 -5.86
C ALA A 56 19.09 -15.17 -6.12
N GLY A 57 18.10 -14.73 -5.35
CA GLY A 57 16.71 -15.13 -5.53
C GLY A 57 16.12 -14.72 -6.88
N GLU A 58 16.44 -13.50 -7.35
CA GLU A 58 16.03 -13.01 -8.67
C GLU A 58 16.61 -13.90 -9.78
N LYS A 59 17.89 -14.27 -9.70
CA LYS A 59 18.54 -15.18 -10.66
C LYS A 59 17.99 -16.60 -10.60
N LEU A 60 17.65 -17.11 -9.42
CA LEU A 60 17.00 -18.42 -9.29
C LEU A 60 15.60 -18.43 -9.90
N LEU A 61 14.83 -17.34 -9.77
CA LEU A 61 13.52 -17.21 -10.40
C LEU A 61 13.64 -17.13 -11.92
N GLU A 62 14.58 -16.33 -12.43
CA GLU A 62 14.89 -16.22 -13.86
C GLU A 62 15.28 -17.59 -14.46
N ALA A 63 16.22 -18.29 -13.83
CA ALA A 63 16.65 -19.63 -14.26
C ALA A 63 15.50 -20.65 -14.27
N LYS A 64 14.61 -20.59 -13.27
CA LYS A 64 13.44 -21.47 -13.19
C LYS A 64 12.44 -21.23 -14.33
N GLU A 65 12.10 -19.96 -14.58
CA GLU A 65 11.17 -19.60 -15.64
C GLU A 65 11.77 -19.89 -17.02
N GLU A 66 13.05 -19.60 -17.22
CA GLU A 66 13.76 -19.88 -18.46
C GLU A 66 13.85 -21.39 -18.73
N GLY A 67 14.28 -22.19 -17.77
CA GLY A 67 14.35 -23.64 -17.91
C GLY A 67 12.98 -24.30 -18.16
N LYS A 68 11.90 -23.71 -17.63
CA LYS A 68 10.52 -24.14 -17.93
C LYS A 68 10.13 -23.76 -19.37
N ARG A 69 10.53 -22.58 -19.83
CA ARG A 69 10.24 -22.07 -21.18
C ARG A 69 10.98 -22.87 -22.26
N THR A 70 12.25 -23.20 -22.02
CA THR A 70 13.08 -24.01 -22.93
C THR A 70 12.80 -25.50 -22.84
N GLY A 71 12.21 -25.97 -21.73
CA GLY A 71 11.98 -27.38 -21.46
C GLY A 71 13.20 -28.11 -20.88
N GLU A 72 14.31 -27.40 -20.65
CA GLU A 72 15.53 -27.96 -20.04
C GLU A 72 15.32 -28.39 -18.59
N ILE A 73 14.39 -27.76 -17.87
CA ILE A 73 14.04 -28.09 -16.50
C ILE A 73 12.57 -28.54 -16.45
N PRO A 74 12.30 -29.86 -16.50
CA PRO A 74 10.96 -30.39 -16.36
C PRO A 74 10.30 -30.00 -15.03
N HIS A 75 8.97 -30.05 -14.99
CA HIS A 75 8.24 -29.79 -13.75
C HIS A 75 8.70 -30.73 -12.64
N GLY A 76 9.01 -30.19 -11.46
CA GLY A 76 9.53 -30.94 -10.32
C GLY A 76 11.05 -31.20 -10.32
N GLN A 77 11.77 -30.97 -11.43
CA GLN A 77 13.22 -31.23 -11.51
C GLN A 77 14.10 -30.03 -11.11
N PHE A 78 13.50 -28.91 -10.73
CA PHE A 78 14.26 -27.71 -10.35
C PHE A 78 15.14 -27.92 -9.11
N GLN A 79 14.74 -28.80 -8.19
CA GLN A 79 15.56 -29.15 -7.03
C GLN A 79 16.86 -29.84 -7.45
N ALA A 80 16.75 -30.90 -8.26
CA ALA A 80 17.92 -31.63 -8.78
C ALA A 80 18.83 -30.71 -9.59
N TRP A 81 18.25 -29.78 -10.36
CA TRP A 81 19.01 -28.77 -11.09
C TRP A 81 19.82 -27.86 -10.15
N ILE A 82 19.22 -27.37 -9.05
CA ILE A 82 19.94 -26.54 -8.07
C ILE A 82 21.10 -27.34 -7.45
N GLU A 83 20.86 -28.58 -7.03
CA GLU A 83 21.88 -29.42 -6.39
C GLU A 83 23.07 -29.72 -7.33
N ALA A 84 22.83 -29.78 -8.64
CA ALA A 84 23.88 -30.00 -9.64
C ALA A 84 24.64 -28.70 -10.02
N HIS A 85 23.99 -27.54 -10.05
CA HIS A 85 24.56 -26.32 -10.65
C HIS A 85 24.90 -25.22 -9.63
N CYS A 86 24.33 -25.26 -8.44
CA CYS A 86 24.51 -24.23 -7.42
C CYS A 86 25.32 -24.75 -6.24
N ARG A 87 26.10 -23.87 -5.62
CA ARG A 87 26.85 -24.18 -4.38
C ARG A 87 26.00 -24.12 -3.11
N CYS A 88 24.72 -23.74 -3.23
CA CYS A 88 23.80 -23.61 -2.10
C CYS A 88 22.84 -24.81 -2.05
N SER A 89 22.35 -25.12 -0.86
CA SER A 89 21.30 -26.13 -0.70
C SER A 89 19.97 -25.63 -1.28
N TYR A 90 19.11 -26.57 -1.67
CA TYR A 90 17.77 -26.26 -2.15
C TYR A 90 16.96 -25.42 -1.15
N THR A 91 17.07 -25.71 0.15
CA THR A 91 16.41 -24.95 1.22
C THR A 91 16.88 -23.49 1.24
N SER A 92 18.17 -23.22 1.06
CA SER A 92 18.69 -21.85 0.99
C SER A 92 18.23 -21.14 -0.28
N ALA A 93 18.25 -21.83 -1.42
CA ALA A 93 17.74 -21.30 -2.68
C ALA A 93 16.26 -20.90 -2.59
N LEU A 94 15.41 -21.72 -1.96
CA LEU A 94 14.01 -21.39 -1.72
C LEU A 94 13.85 -20.11 -0.89
N ARG A 95 14.65 -19.95 0.18
CA ARG A 95 14.63 -18.72 0.99
C ARG A 95 15.02 -17.50 0.18
N TYR A 96 16.05 -17.60 -0.67
CA TYR A 96 16.45 -16.51 -1.55
C TYR A 96 15.34 -16.13 -2.55
N MET A 97 14.69 -17.12 -3.16
CA MET A 97 13.54 -16.87 -4.05
C MET A 97 12.38 -16.20 -3.32
N GLN A 98 12.10 -16.60 -2.08
CA GLN A 98 11.08 -15.95 -1.24
C GLN A 98 11.45 -14.49 -0.92
N VAL A 99 12.72 -14.23 -0.61
CA VAL A 99 13.24 -12.87 -0.41
C VAL A 99 12.96 -12.01 -1.65
N ALA A 100 13.37 -12.49 -2.83
CA ALA A 100 13.17 -11.78 -4.09
C ALA A 100 11.69 -11.49 -4.38
N LYS A 101 10.80 -12.48 -4.22
CA LYS A 101 9.35 -12.28 -4.39
C LYS A 101 8.77 -11.23 -3.44
N ARG A 102 9.25 -11.19 -2.20
CA ARG A 102 8.80 -10.19 -1.22
C ARG A 102 9.19 -8.78 -1.64
N PHE A 103 10.41 -8.59 -2.15
CA PHE A 103 10.85 -7.31 -2.70
C PHE A 103 10.03 -6.87 -3.92
N GLN A 104 9.64 -7.81 -4.80
CA GLN A 104 8.77 -7.49 -5.93
C GLN A 104 7.37 -7.02 -5.49
N LYS A 105 6.85 -7.61 -4.40
CA LYS A 105 5.54 -7.23 -3.83
C LYS A 105 5.57 -5.87 -3.13
N HIS A 106 6.72 -5.47 -2.57
CA HIS A 106 6.88 -4.25 -1.77
C HIS A 106 8.13 -3.44 -2.18
N PRO A 107 8.12 -2.81 -3.37
CA PRO A 107 9.31 -2.17 -3.94
C PRO A 107 9.75 -0.86 -3.26
N ALA A 108 8.84 -0.15 -2.59
CA ALA A 108 9.11 1.12 -1.92
C ALA A 108 8.67 1.04 -0.45
N GLY A 109 9.60 1.30 0.48
CA GLY A 109 9.30 1.41 1.91
C GLY A 109 9.77 0.26 2.79
N CYS A 110 10.21 -0.88 2.23
CA CYS A 110 10.64 -1.98 3.10
C CYS A 110 12.08 -1.78 3.63
N PHE A 111 12.99 -1.10 2.93
CA PHE A 111 14.41 -1.13 3.29
C PHE A 111 14.78 -0.50 4.64
N SER A 112 14.10 0.58 5.04
CA SER A 112 14.38 1.26 6.32
C SER A 112 14.04 0.38 7.53
N ASP A 113 13.01 -0.46 7.40
CA ASP A 113 12.54 -1.34 8.48
C ASP A 113 13.36 -2.65 8.56
N LEU A 114 14.36 -2.82 7.68
CA LEU A 114 15.08 -4.07 7.47
C LEU A 114 16.55 -4.03 7.87
N ALA A 115 17.03 -2.91 8.42
CA ALA A 115 18.43 -2.73 8.77
C ALA A 115 18.94 -3.77 9.78
N ASP A 116 18.05 -4.35 10.60
CA ASP A 116 18.42 -5.20 11.74
C ASP A 116 17.85 -6.63 11.68
N VAL A 117 17.35 -7.09 10.53
CA VAL A 117 16.71 -8.42 10.44
C VAL A 117 17.55 -9.43 9.66
N SER A 118 17.73 -10.61 10.25
CA SER A 118 18.25 -11.78 9.55
C SER A 118 17.30 -12.24 8.44
N ILE A 119 17.79 -13.06 7.48
CA ILE A 119 16.95 -13.63 6.41
C ILE A 119 15.74 -14.39 6.98
N ARG A 120 15.90 -15.11 8.09
CA ARG A 120 14.79 -15.84 8.72
C ARG A 120 13.75 -14.87 9.27
N GLN A 121 14.19 -13.90 10.08
CA GLN A 121 13.30 -12.85 10.60
C GLN A 121 12.59 -12.11 9.47
N PHE A 122 13.30 -11.77 8.39
CA PHE A 122 12.70 -11.13 7.21
C PHE A 122 11.55 -11.94 6.59
N LEU A 123 11.71 -13.25 6.50
CA LEU A 123 10.68 -14.15 6.00
C LEU A 123 9.56 -14.38 7.02
N ASP A 124 9.89 -14.33 8.31
CA ASP A 124 8.95 -14.50 9.42
C ASP A 124 8.13 -13.25 9.74
N ILE A 125 8.54 -12.05 9.27
CA ILE A 125 7.70 -10.84 9.31
C ILE A 125 6.44 -11.18 8.52
N LYS A 126 5.38 -11.60 9.21
CA LYS A 126 4.09 -11.76 8.56
C LYS A 126 3.70 -10.39 8.05
N ASP A 127 3.27 -10.32 6.79
CA ASP A 127 2.55 -9.12 6.34
C ASP A 127 1.51 -8.85 7.43
N LYS A 128 1.55 -7.65 8.03
CA LYS A 128 0.62 -7.28 9.11
C LYS A 128 -0.75 -7.77 8.66
N PRO A 129 -1.40 -8.67 9.44
CA PRO A 129 -2.62 -9.31 8.98
C PRO A 129 -3.51 -8.19 8.49
N LYS A 130 -3.91 -8.27 7.21
CA LYS A 130 -4.87 -7.31 6.65
C LYS A 130 -5.99 -7.24 7.71
N PRO A 131 -6.24 -6.07 8.31
CA PRO A 131 -7.01 -5.96 9.54
C PRO A 131 -8.24 -6.84 9.38
N THR A 132 -8.34 -7.86 10.25
CA THR A 132 -9.41 -8.84 10.13
C THR A 132 -10.70 -8.04 10.17
N PRO A 133 -11.58 -8.17 9.16
CA PRO A 133 -12.74 -7.29 8.96
C PRO A 133 -13.76 -7.23 10.12
N ALA A 134 -13.55 -7.99 11.19
CA ALA A 134 -14.54 -8.21 12.23
C ALA A 134 -14.49 -7.21 13.42
N THR A 135 -13.51 -6.30 13.52
CA THR A 135 -13.33 -5.51 14.77
C THR A 135 -13.48 -3.99 14.60
N GLN A 136 -13.53 -3.46 13.37
CA GLN A 136 -13.79 -2.03 13.22
C GLN A 136 -15.29 -1.74 13.38
N PRO A 137 -15.70 -0.83 14.28
CA PRO A 137 -17.08 -0.41 14.37
C PRO A 137 -17.50 0.24 13.05
N PHE A 138 -18.72 -0.03 12.60
CA PHE A 138 -19.27 0.59 11.39
C PHE A 138 -19.63 2.04 11.71
N THR A 139 -18.85 2.99 11.20
CA THR A 139 -18.96 4.41 11.53
C THR A 139 -19.97 5.15 10.65
N GLN A 140 -20.27 6.40 10.99
CA GLN A 140 -21.10 7.29 10.17
C GLN A 140 -20.51 7.49 8.76
N ALA A 141 -19.18 7.64 8.66
CA ALA A 141 -18.49 7.81 7.38
C ALA A 141 -18.62 6.55 6.50
N ASP A 142 -18.63 5.37 7.11
CA ASP A 142 -18.85 4.10 6.42
C ASP A 142 -20.28 3.99 5.88
N ALA A 143 -21.26 4.45 6.66
CA ALA A 143 -22.65 4.51 6.24
C ALA A 143 -22.85 5.43 5.03
N GLU A 144 -22.31 6.65 5.06
CA GLU A 144 -22.38 7.60 3.95
C GLU A 144 -21.69 7.04 2.69
N TYR A 145 -20.55 6.38 2.86
CA TYR A 145 -19.84 5.76 1.75
C TYR A 145 -20.62 4.62 1.10
N ALA A 146 -21.20 3.72 1.92
CA ALA A 146 -22.06 2.65 1.44
C ALA A 146 -23.29 3.17 0.69
N GLN A 147 -23.98 4.18 1.25
CA GLN A 147 -25.12 4.83 0.62
C GLN A 147 -24.76 5.48 -0.72
N LYS A 148 -23.59 6.12 -0.80
CA LYS A 148 -23.09 6.70 -2.05
C LYS A 148 -22.82 5.64 -3.11
N LEU A 149 -22.16 4.53 -2.74
CA LEU A 149 -21.92 3.42 -3.67
C LEU A 149 -23.24 2.78 -4.14
N HIS A 150 -24.21 2.63 -3.25
CA HIS A 150 -25.54 2.14 -3.60
C HIS A 150 -26.27 3.10 -4.56
N ALA A 151 -26.26 4.41 -4.29
CA ALA A 151 -26.84 5.40 -5.17
C ALA A 151 -26.20 5.41 -6.57
N MET A 152 -24.86 5.25 -6.64
CA MET A 152 -24.13 5.12 -7.90
C MET A 152 -24.45 3.80 -8.63
N SER A 153 -24.62 2.69 -7.89
CA SER A 153 -25.07 1.40 -8.44
C SER A 153 -26.45 1.51 -9.10
N THR A 154 -27.38 2.21 -8.45
CA THR A 154 -28.76 2.30 -8.90
C THR A 154 -28.97 3.32 -10.03
N ARG A 155 -28.22 4.44 -10.02
CA ARG A 155 -28.45 5.57 -10.94
C ARG A 155 -27.37 5.75 -12.02
N GLY A 156 -26.23 5.07 -11.89
CA GLY A 156 -25.11 5.20 -12.83
C GLY A 156 -25.41 4.61 -14.20
N THR A 157 -24.56 4.93 -15.18
CA THR A 157 -24.54 4.18 -16.46
C THR A 157 -24.23 2.71 -16.21
N GLU A 158 -24.57 1.80 -17.13
CA GLU A 158 -24.37 0.34 -16.93
C GLU A 158 -22.95 -0.01 -16.46
N HIS A 159 -21.92 0.62 -17.02
CA HIS A 159 -20.54 0.40 -16.62
C HIS A 159 -20.24 0.96 -15.22
N GLU A 160 -20.69 2.17 -14.91
CA GLU A 160 -20.49 2.80 -13.59
C GLU A 160 -21.24 2.05 -12.49
N ALA A 161 -22.45 1.57 -12.80
CA ALA A 161 -23.27 0.77 -11.92
C ALA A 161 -22.57 -0.54 -11.54
N ALA A 162 -22.04 -1.27 -12.53
CA ALA A 162 -21.29 -2.50 -12.30
C ALA A 162 -20.02 -2.27 -11.46
N VAL A 163 -19.29 -1.17 -11.71
CA VAL A 163 -18.11 -0.79 -10.91
C VAL A 163 -18.50 -0.40 -9.49
N ALA A 164 -19.59 0.35 -9.31
CA ALA A 164 -20.10 0.74 -8.00
C ALA A 164 -20.56 -0.47 -7.18
N GLN A 165 -21.26 -1.42 -7.81
CA GLN A 165 -21.66 -2.68 -7.17
C GLN A 165 -20.44 -3.50 -6.74
N THR A 166 -19.44 -3.65 -7.61
CA THR A 166 -18.19 -4.37 -7.27
C THR A 166 -17.46 -3.72 -6.09
N LYS A 167 -17.46 -2.38 -6.04
CA LYS A 167 -16.90 -1.62 -4.91
C LYS A 167 -17.70 -1.82 -3.64
N LEU A 168 -19.03 -1.83 -3.72
CA LEU A 168 -19.92 -2.07 -2.59
C LEU A 168 -19.69 -3.46 -2.00
N ASP A 169 -19.60 -4.49 -2.84
CA ASP A 169 -19.31 -5.86 -2.40
C ASP A 169 -17.91 -5.99 -1.77
N THR A 170 -16.93 -5.29 -2.32
CA THR A 170 -15.57 -5.25 -1.77
C THR A 170 -15.53 -4.54 -0.42
N PHE A 171 -16.30 -3.46 -0.28
CA PHE A 171 -16.46 -2.72 0.97
C PHE A 171 -17.18 -3.56 2.02
N ALA A 172 -18.27 -4.23 1.67
CA ALA A 172 -19.03 -5.08 2.58
C ALA A 172 -18.20 -6.25 3.14
N LYS A 173 -17.30 -6.83 2.33
CA LYS A 173 -16.32 -7.83 2.79
C LYS A 173 -15.40 -7.33 3.90
N GLN A 174 -15.19 -6.01 4.03
CA GLN A 174 -14.42 -5.41 5.13
C GLN A 174 -15.15 -5.44 6.49
N PHE A 175 -16.43 -5.80 6.50
CA PHE A 175 -17.23 -5.95 7.71
C PHE A 175 -17.82 -7.36 7.86
N GLY A 176 -17.43 -8.29 6.98
CA GLY A 176 -18.03 -9.64 6.92
C GLY A 176 -19.51 -9.64 6.50
N MET A 177 -19.93 -8.66 5.70
CA MET A 177 -21.30 -8.47 5.24
C MET A 177 -21.40 -8.64 3.71
N THR A 178 -22.62 -8.82 3.22
CA THR A 178 -22.96 -8.66 1.80
C THR A 178 -23.23 -7.19 1.46
N GLY A 179 -23.21 -6.85 0.17
CA GLY A 179 -23.50 -5.48 -0.29
C GLY A 179 -24.88 -4.97 0.16
N GLU A 180 -25.88 -5.84 0.23
CA GLU A 180 -27.24 -5.47 0.70
C GLU A 180 -27.25 -5.21 2.21
N GLN A 181 -26.64 -6.09 3.00
CA GLN A 181 -26.56 -5.94 4.46
C GLN A 181 -25.81 -4.67 4.87
N VAL A 182 -24.78 -4.26 4.12
CA VAL A 182 -24.04 -3.03 4.45
C VAL A 182 -24.87 -1.78 4.15
N VAL A 183 -25.75 -1.83 3.14
CA VAL A 183 -26.67 -0.73 2.83
C VAL A 183 -27.78 -0.64 3.87
N GLU A 184 -28.37 -1.76 4.27
CA GLU A 184 -29.37 -1.79 5.36
C GLU A 184 -28.78 -1.24 6.67
N LYS A 185 -27.56 -1.68 7.01
CA LYS A 185 -26.86 -1.15 8.19
C LYS A 185 -26.53 0.33 8.05
N ALA A 186 -26.18 0.79 6.84
CA ALA A 186 -25.96 2.20 6.58
C ALA A 186 -27.23 3.04 6.74
N GLU A 187 -28.39 2.54 6.33
CA GLU A 187 -29.69 3.18 6.56
C GLU A 187 -30.05 3.24 8.05
N GLN A 188 -29.69 2.23 8.84
CA GLN A 188 -29.90 2.28 10.30
C GLN A 188 -29.03 3.33 10.98
N VAL A 189 -27.77 3.49 10.54
CA VAL A 189 -26.82 4.45 11.11
C VAL A 189 -27.10 5.88 10.63
N ASN A 190 -27.42 6.03 9.34
CA ASN A 190 -27.68 7.30 8.70
C ASN A 190 -29.02 7.23 7.94
N PRO A 191 -30.17 7.28 8.64
CA PRO A 191 -31.46 7.19 7.98
C PRO A 191 -31.59 8.32 6.96
N THR A 192 -31.92 7.95 5.72
CA THR A 192 -32.21 8.95 4.68
C THR A 192 -33.30 9.86 5.24
N PRO A 193 -33.07 11.19 5.34
CA PRO A 193 -34.05 12.07 5.92
C PRO A 193 -35.35 11.93 5.15
N GLU A 194 -36.41 11.52 5.85
CA GLU A 194 -37.74 11.54 5.24
C GLU A 194 -38.01 12.96 4.75
N PRO A 195 -38.66 13.13 3.58
CA PRO A 195 -39.02 14.45 3.07
C PRO A 195 -39.85 15.18 4.13
N THR A 196 -39.20 16.11 4.83
CA THR A 196 -39.77 16.76 6.02
C THR A 196 -40.81 17.80 5.63
N THR A 197 -40.72 18.34 4.42
CA THR A 197 -41.63 19.38 3.96
C THR A 197 -42.79 18.79 3.13
N PRO A 198 -44.03 19.31 3.26
CA PRO A 198 -45.14 18.96 2.37
C PRO A 198 -44.80 19.17 0.88
N HIS A 199 -43.96 20.17 0.59
CA HIS A 199 -43.46 20.45 -0.75
C HIS A 199 -42.60 19.32 -1.31
N GLU A 200 -41.60 18.85 -0.54
CA GLU A 200 -40.76 17.71 -0.94
C GLU A 200 -41.57 16.42 -1.12
N ARG A 201 -42.55 16.16 -0.24
CA ARG A 201 -43.48 15.04 -0.39
C ARG A 201 -44.28 15.14 -1.69
N GLY A 202 -44.78 16.34 -2.01
CA GLY A 202 -45.48 16.62 -3.26
C GLY A 202 -44.60 16.41 -4.49
N MET A 203 -43.36 16.93 -4.47
CA MET A 203 -42.40 16.72 -5.55
C MET A 203 -42.06 15.24 -5.74
N ASN A 204 -41.79 14.50 -4.67
CA ASN A 204 -41.47 13.07 -4.76
C ASN A 204 -42.66 12.25 -5.28
N ALA A 205 -43.88 12.58 -4.85
CA ALA A 205 -45.09 11.95 -5.37
C ALA A 205 -45.28 12.21 -6.87
N LEU A 206 -45.03 13.44 -7.33
CA LEU A 206 -45.08 13.80 -8.75
C LEU A 206 -43.99 13.07 -9.54
N ILE A 207 -42.76 13.01 -9.03
CA ILE A 207 -41.66 12.26 -9.67
C ILE A 207 -42.06 10.79 -9.84
N ASN A 208 -42.55 10.14 -8.78
CA ASN A 208 -43.00 8.74 -8.84
C ASN A 208 -44.16 8.53 -9.82
N GLU A 209 -45.11 9.48 -9.89
CA GLU A 209 -46.21 9.42 -10.84
C GLU A 209 -45.72 9.55 -12.29
N LEU A 210 -44.79 10.47 -12.53
CA LEU A 210 -44.16 10.67 -13.83
C LEU A 210 -43.37 9.43 -14.23
N GLU A 211 -42.51 8.89 -13.37
CA GLU A 211 -41.77 7.66 -13.61
C GLU A 211 -42.71 6.51 -13.97
N ARG A 212 -43.81 6.34 -13.24
CA ARG A 212 -44.82 5.31 -13.56
C ARG A 212 -45.44 5.52 -14.94
N LYS A 213 -45.88 6.75 -15.25
CA LYS A 213 -46.52 7.09 -16.53
C LYS A 213 -45.57 6.93 -17.72
N PHE A 214 -44.31 7.30 -17.53
CA PHE A 214 -43.30 7.34 -18.60
C PHE A 214 -42.34 6.14 -18.61
N SER A 215 -42.51 5.17 -17.70
CA SER A 215 -41.69 3.94 -17.63
C SER A 215 -41.62 3.16 -18.95
N LYS A 216 -42.65 3.27 -19.81
CA LYS A 216 -42.73 2.60 -21.11
C LYS A 216 -42.26 3.45 -22.29
N PHE A 217 -41.90 4.71 -22.05
CA PHE A 217 -41.51 5.62 -23.12
C PHE A 217 -40.06 5.36 -23.55
N THR A 218 -39.86 5.27 -24.85
CA THR A 218 -38.50 5.31 -25.40
C THR A 218 -37.90 6.71 -25.22
N ARG A 219 -36.57 6.80 -25.21
CA ARG A 219 -35.85 8.09 -25.12
C ARG A 219 -36.34 9.11 -26.16
N LYS A 220 -36.65 8.67 -27.40
CA LYS A 220 -37.16 9.53 -28.47
C LYS A 220 -38.55 10.09 -28.14
N GLN A 221 -39.43 9.29 -27.56
CA GLN A 221 -40.77 9.73 -27.14
C GLN A 221 -40.70 10.71 -25.96
N LEU A 222 -39.82 10.45 -24.98
CA LEU A 222 -39.56 11.37 -23.87
C LEU A 222 -39.06 12.73 -24.36
N LEU A 223 -38.12 12.76 -25.30
CA LEU A 223 -37.64 14.01 -25.90
C LEU A 223 -38.73 14.78 -26.65
N ALA A 224 -39.64 14.07 -27.32
CA ALA A 224 -40.78 14.71 -27.99
C ALA A 224 -41.76 15.36 -27.00
N VAL A 225 -42.05 14.68 -25.87
CA VAL A 225 -42.89 15.24 -24.80
C VAL A 225 -42.23 16.48 -24.18
N ILE A 226 -40.92 16.43 -23.92
CA ILE A 226 -40.17 17.56 -23.36
C ILE A 226 -40.17 18.75 -24.34
N ALA A 227 -39.94 18.50 -25.65
CA ALA A 227 -39.98 19.55 -26.66
C ALA A 227 -41.37 20.21 -26.75
N ASP A 228 -42.44 19.42 -26.76
CA ASP A 228 -43.83 19.92 -26.76
C ASP A 228 -44.14 20.78 -25.52
N LEU A 229 -43.69 20.36 -24.33
CA LEU A 229 -43.83 21.13 -23.09
C LEU A 229 -43.07 22.47 -23.15
N ILE A 230 -41.85 22.47 -23.67
CA ILE A 230 -41.05 23.70 -23.82
C ILE A 230 -41.72 24.67 -24.78
N THR A 231 -42.24 24.20 -25.92
CA THR A 231 -42.96 25.03 -26.89
C THR A 231 -44.21 25.65 -26.26
N LYS A 232 -45.02 24.87 -25.54
CA LYS A 232 -46.23 25.36 -24.86
C LYS A 232 -45.93 26.41 -23.78
N LEU A 233 -44.85 26.25 -23.01
CA LEU A 233 -44.44 27.23 -22.02
C LEU A 233 -43.95 28.55 -22.66
N GLY A 234 -43.38 28.48 -23.87
CA GLY A 234 -42.95 29.64 -24.63
C GLY A 234 -44.11 30.49 -25.17
N GLU A 235 -45.26 29.86 -25.45
CA GLU A 235 -46.47 30.54 -25.98
C GLU A 235 -47.27 31.28 -24.89
N THR A 236 -47.06 30.95 -23.61
CA THR A 236 -47.78 31.56 -22.47
C THR A 236 -47.16 32.86 -21.94
N LYS A 237 -46.19 33.45 -22.65
CA LYS A 237 -45.57 34.76 -22.33
C LYS A 237 -45.99 35.82 -23.33
#